data_AF-A0A927JY62-F1
#
_entry.id   AF-A0A927JY62-F1
#
_cell.length_a   1.000
_cell.length_b   1.000
_cell.length_c   1.000
_cell.angle_alpha   90.00
_cell.angle_beta   90.00
_cell.angle_gamma   90.00
#
_symmetry.space_group_name_H-M   'P 1'
#
loop_
_entity.id
_entity.type
_entity.pdbx_description
1 polymer ?
#
loop_
_entity_poly.entity_id
_entity_poly.type
_entity_poly.pdbx_seq_one_letter_code
_entity_poly.pdbx_strand_id
1 'polypeptide(L)'
;MRTTARWIAAAILAGTASTAIANDRAAPPPPPFAGVYQPKGVDEIGAWREADESERALANSPIVVRDEALNAYVRGVLCATVGNDRCAAARLYILRMPLFNATMAPNGTMRVFSGLLLRVRSEAELGAVLGHEFGHFEQRHSLEQFKSQRSGTDLLSWAAVLASMSTGYQARSSFDRIQVSVYGGLYRFGRDQEREADMLGVGYLNTGRLRPQAASVVWRNVMAEAQASSLARGLSKPNFRQIAFSASHPPEAERAATLAALAAPDGAGREDGADRYAAALAPWLPAFLDDQIKLNDFGASDYIIGSLAETGWTAPLWLARGELYRARGNPRDLVNAAEFYANAIAADPAMAAAHRGLGLSLLKTARPAEGRAALRRYLELKPDASDAAMVGMLTRATEGDR
;
A
#
# COMPACT_ATOMS: atom_id res chain seq x y z
N MET A 1 -10.68 -10.61 65.71
CA MET A 1 -10.03 -9.57 64.88
C MET A 1 -10.94 -9.28 63.70
N ARG A 2 -11.38 -8.02 63.57
CA ARG A 2 -12.39 -7.58 62.60
C ARG A 2 -11.78 -7.52 61.20
N THR A 3 -12.38 -8.20 60.23
CA THR A 3 -12.06 -8.05 58.80
C THR A 3 -13.15 -7.20 58.13
N THR A 4 -12.80 -5.96 57.81
CA THR A 4 -13.57 -5.05 56.97
C THR A 4 -12.73 -4.66 55.76
N ALA A 5 -13.14 -5.05 54.55
CA ALA A 5 -12.67 -4.45 53.29
C ALA A 5 -13.67 -4.84 52.17
N ARG A 6 -14.59 -3.93 51.83
CA ARG A 6 -14.54 -3.03 50.67
C ARG A 6 -15.10 -3.67 49.39
N TRP A 7 -16.41 -3.49 49.20
CA TRP A 7 -17.07 -3.61 47.90
C TRP A 7 -16.74 -2.38 47.06
N ILE A 8 -16.09 -2.57 45.91
CA ILE A 8 -15.96 -1.55 44.87
C ILE A 8 -17.26 -1.60 44.06
N ALA A 9 -18.11 -0.61 44.23
CA ALA A 9 -19.25 -0.38 43.35
C ALA A 9 -18.74 0.16 42.02
N ALA A 10 -18.93 -0.59 40.93
CA ALA A 10 -18.69 -0.11 39.57
C ALA A 10 -19.79 0.89 39.20
N ALA A 11 -19.44 2.17 39.11
CA ALA A 11 -20.32 3.19 38.57
C ALA A 11 -20.39 3.01 37.03
N ILE A 12 -21.54 2.54 36.54
CA ILE A 12 -21.88 2.53 35.12
C ILE A 12 -22.19 3.98 34.73
N LEU A 13 -21.23 4.64 34.08
CA LEU A 13 -21.46 5.89 33.36
C LEU A 13 -22.30 5.55 32.12
N ALA A 14 -23.61 5.78 32.21
CA ALA A 14 -24.50 5.83 31.07
C ALA A 14 -24.16 7.07 30.22
N GLY A 15 -23.20 6.91 29.31
CA GLY A 15 -22.95 7.87 28.26
C GLY A 15 -24.13 7.87 27.29
N THR A 16 -24.81 9.00 27.18
CA THR A 16 -25.82 9.24 26.15
C THR A 16 -25.14 9.16 24.78
N ALA A 17 -25.29 8.01 24.12
CA ALA A 17 -24.94 7.84 22.73
C ALA A 17 -25.74 8.85 21.90
N SER A 18 -25.06 9.87 21.36
CA SER A 18 -25.61 10.65 20.27
C SER A 18 -25.69 9.72 19.07
N THR A 19 -26.89 9.26 18.75
CA THR A 19 -27.18 8.50 17.53
C THR A 19 -27.00 9.42 16.35
N ALA A 20 -25.77 9.50 15.83
CA ALA A 20 -25.56 9.86 14.45
C ALA A 20 -26.34 8.83 13.62
N ILE A 21 -27.35 9.30 12.88
CA ILE A 21 -28.12 8.47 11.97
C ILE A 21 -27.11 7.96 10.93
N ALA A 22 -26.60 6.75 11.11
CA ALA A 22 -25.99 5.99 10.04
C ALA A 22 -27.07 5.90 8.95
N ASN A 23 -26.79 6.44 7.78
CA ASN A 23 -27.71 6.35 6.67
C ASN A 23 -27.70 4.87 6.26
N ASP A 24 -28.69 4.09 6.74
CA ASP A 24 -28.86 2.63 6.53
C ASP A 24 -29.15 2.24 5.06
N ARG A 25 -28.68 3.04 4.10
CA ARG A 25 -28.97 2.86 2.68
C ARG A 25 -27.67 2.73 1.92
N ALA A 26 -27.65 1.73 1.04
CA ALA A 26 -26.60 1.56 0.04
C ALA A 26 -26.36 2.88 -0.70
N ALA A 27 -25.10 3.15 -1.03
CA ALA A 27 -24.72 4.34 -1.77
C ALA A 27 -25.54 4.43 -3.08
N PRO A 28 -26.12 5.60 -3.38
CA PRO A 28 -26.85 5.79 -4.62
C PRO A 28 -25.91 5.64 -5.82
N PRO A 29 -26.45 5.38 -7.03
CA PRO A 29 -25.66 5.45 -8.24
C PRO A 29 -25.02 6.85 -8.36
N PRO A 30 -23.78 6.94 -8.88
CA PRO A 30 -23.14 8.23 -9.11
C PRO A 30 -23.99 9.08 -10.06
N PRO A 31 -23.96 10.42 -9.93
CA PRO A 31 -24.68 11.30 -10.86
C PRO A 31 -24.18 11.10 -12.31
N PRO A 32 -24.90 11.56 -13.34
CA PRO A 32 -24.37 11.56 -14.70
C PRO A 32 -23.04 12.32 -14.78
N PHE A 33 -22.07 11.81 -15.54
CA PHE A 33 -20.76 12.44 -15.65
C PHE A 33 -20.88 13.77 -16.40
N ALA A 34 -20.48 14.87 -15.76
CA ALA A 34 -20.58 16.21 -16.33
C ALA A 34 -19.38 16.60 -17.23
N GLY A 35 -18.47 15.66 -17.49
CA GLY A 35 -17.22 15.90 -18.24
C GLY A 35 -16.08 16.42 -17.36
N VAL A 36 -14.90 16.57 -17.98
CA VAL A 36 -13.69 17.05 -17.29
C VAL A 36 -13.87 18.53 -16.93
N TYR A 37 -13.80 18.81 -15.63
CA TYR A 37 -13.89 20.18 -15.11
C TYR A 37 -12.80 21.07 -15.71
N GLN A 38 -13.16 22.32 -16.03
CA GLN A 38 -12.24 23.36 -16.47
C GLN A 38 -11.99 24.34 -15.32
N PRO A 39 -10.72 24.59 -14.93
CA PRO A 39 -10.39 25.47 -13.82
C PRO A 39 -10.87 26.90 -14.07
N LYS A 40 -11.40 27.55 -13.03
CA LYS A 40 -11.93 28.91 -13.05
C LYS A 40 -11.17 29.82 -12.09
N GLY A 41 -10.90 31.04 -12.53
CA GLY A 41 -10.20 32.03 -11.73
C GLY A 41 -8.71 31.72 -11.54
N VAL A 42 -7.98 32.68 -10.98
CA VAL A 42 -6.51 32.64 -10.92
C VAL A 42 -5.97 31.51 -10.05
N ASP A 43 -6.68 31.13 -8.98
CA ASP A 43 -6.21 30.12 -8.04
C ASP A 43 -6.32 28.71 -8.62
N GLU A 44 -7.46 28.37 -9.23
CA GLU A 44 -7.64 27.04 -9.83
C GLU A 44 -6.74 26.87 -11.06
N ILE A 45 -6.62 27.91 -11.89
CA ILE A 45 -5.71 27.89 -13.05
C ILE A 45 -4.26 27.68 -12.58
N GLY A 46 -3.85 28.33 -11.49
CA GLY A 46 -2.54 28.14 -10.88
C GLY A 46 -2.33 26.71 -10.37
N ALA A 47 -3.29 26.16 -9.62
CA ALA A 47 -3.24 24.78 -9.13
C ALA A 47 -3.16 23.75 -10.27
N TRP A 48 -3.90 24.01 -11.37
CA TRP A 48 -3.88 23.16 -12.56
C TRP A 48 -2.52 23.19 -13.26
N ARG A 49 -1.94 24.39 -13.42
CA ARG A 49 -0.62 24.56 -14.03
C ARG A 49 0.47 23.85 -13.22
N GLU A 50 0.41 23.94 -11.89
CA GLU A 50 1.32 23.20 -11.00
C GLU A 50 1.14 21.68 -11.17
N ALA A 51 -0.10 21.20 -11.27
CA ALA A 51 -0.36 19.80 -11.54
C ALA A 51 0.18 19.35 -12.90
N ASP A 52 0.09 20.18 -13.95
CA ASP A 52 0.65 19.91 -15.27
C ASP A 52 2.19 19.90 -15.26
N GLU A 53 2.82 20.82 -14.51
CA GLU A 53 4.28 20.85 -14.32
C GLU A 53 4.76 19.60 -13.56
N SER A 54 4.07 19.23 -12.48
CA SER A 54 4.31 17.99 -11.72
C SER A 54 4.15 16.75 -12.59
N GLU A 55 3.11 16.68 -13.44
CA GLU A 55 2.88 15.57 -14.36
C GLU A 55 4.00 15.45 -15.40
N ARG A 56 4.41 16.56 -16.03
CA ARG A 56 5.51 16.56 -17.02
C ARG A 56 6.80 16.00 -16.44
N ALA A 57 7.12 16.37 -15.21
CA ALA A 57 8.32 15.89 -14.55
C ALA A 57 8.16 14.45 -14.04
N LEU A 58 6.96 14.05 -13.61
CA LEU A 58 6.63 12.67 -13.25
C LEU A 58 6.82 11.73 -14.44
N ALA A 59 6.33 12.08 -15.63
CA ALA A 59 6.41 11.25 -16.83
C ALA A 59 7.86 10.85 -17.19
N ASN A 60 8.83 11.70 -16.83
CA ASN A 60 10.26 11.47 -17.06
C ASN A 60 10.98 10.82 -15.86
N SER A 61 10.27 10.54 -14.76
CA SER A 61 10.88 10.02 -13.53
C SER A 61 11.25 8.52 -13.65
N PRO A 62 12.36 8.08 -13.04
CA PRO A 62 12.73 6.68 -12.98
C PRO A 62 11.80 5.83 -12.09
N ILE A 63 11.02 6.46 -11.20
CA ILE A 63 10.09 5.74 -10.31
C ILE A 63 8.83 5.28 -11.04
N VAL A 64 8.55 5.78 -12.25
CA VAL A 64 7.38 5.36 -13.04
C VAL A 64 7.60 3.95 -13.58
N VAL A 65 6.66 3.06 -13.28
CA VAL A 65 6.61 1.72 -13.85
C VAL A 65 6.07 1.83 -15.27
N ARG A 66 6.92 1.55 -16.27
CA ARG A 66 6.61 1.70 -17.71
C ARG A 66 6.11 0.41 -18.38
N ASP A 67 5.83 -0.61 -17.60
CA ASP A 67 5.34 -1.89 -18.11
C ASP A 67 3.94 -1.75 -18.70
N GLU A 68 3.83 -1.93 -20.01
CA GLU A 68 2.59 -1.67 -20.74
C GLU A 68 1.45 -2.60 -20.27
N ALA A 69 1.77 -3.86 -19.97
CA ALA A 69 0.79 -4.85 -19.52
C ALA A 69 0.17 -4.46 -18.17
N LEU A 70 0.99 -4.14 -17.16
CA LEU A 70 0.51 -3.71 -15.85
C LEU A 70 -0.26 -2.38 -15.94
N ASN A 71 0.23 -1.42 -16.72
CA ASN A 71 -0.46 -0.13 -16.89
C ASN A 71 -1.83 -0.31 -17.56
N ALA A 72 -1.91 -1.11 -18.62
CA ALA A 72 -3.16 -1.42 -19.30
C ALA A 72 -4.13 -2.16 -18.36
N TYR A 73 -3.64 -3.10 -17.56
CA TYR A 73 -4.43 -3.85 -16.59
C TYR A 73 -5.04 -2.94 -15.51
N VAL A 74 -4.23 -2.13 -14.83
CA VAL A 74 -4.71 -1.22 -13.78
C VAL A 74 -5.66 -0.16 -14.36
N ARG A 75 -5.39 0.37 -15.56
CA ARG A 75 -6.33 1.25 -16.27
C ARG A 75 -7.64 0.55 -16.60
N GLY A 76 -7.60 -0.72 -17.00
CA GLY A 76 -8.77 -1.55 -17.25
C GLY A 76 -9.66 -1.71 -16.02
N VAL A 77 -9.06 -1.93 -14.84
CA VAL A 77 -9.79 -1.98 -13.56
C VAL A 77 -10.45 -0.64 -13.26
N LEU A 78 -9.73 0.50 -13.40
CA LEU A 78 -10.33 1.83 -13.25
C LEU A 78 -11.54 2.00 -14.17
N CYS A 79 -11.40 1.70 -15.46
CA CYS A 79 -12.49 1.85 -16.43
C CYS A 79 -13.69 0.95 -16.10
N ALA A 80 -13.44 -0.29 -15.64
CA ALA A 80 -14.49 -1.20 -15.22
C ALA A 80 -15.22 -0.72 -13.95
N THR A 81 -14.55 0.06 -13.10
CA THR A 81 -15.15 0.66 -11.89
C THR A 81 -15.94 1.92 -12.23
N VAL A 82 -15.31 2.94 -12.82
CA VAL A 82 -15.92 4.27 -12.97
C VAL A 82 -16.67 4.48 -14.30
N GLY A 83 -16.53 3.55 -15.25
CA GLY A 83 -17.05 3.66 -16.60
C GLY A 83 -16.11 4.40 -17.56
N ASN A 84 -16.27 4.16 -18.87
CA ASN A 84 -15.33 4.62 -19.90
C ASN A 84 -15.21 6.15 -19.99
N ASP A 85 -16.32 6.88 -19.93
CA ASP A 85 -16.31 8.35 -20.04
C ASP A 85 -15.54 9.01 -18.91
N ARG A 86 -15.72 8.50 -17.67
CA ARG A 86 -14.96 8.92 -16.50
C ARG A 86 -13.51 8.48 -16.59
N CYS A 87 -13.25 7.24 -16.98
CA CYS A 87 -11.91 6.70 -17.12
C CYS A 87 -11.06 7.51 -18.11
N ALA A 88 -11.67 8.03 -19.18
CA ALA A 88 -11.01 8.88 -20.16
C ALA A 88 -10.50 10.21 -19.56
N ALA A 89 -11.08 10.68 -18.46
CA ALA A 89 -10.61 11.86 -17.74
C ALA A 89 -9.31 11.61 -16.95
N ALA A 90 -8.97 10.35 -16.68
CA ALA A 90 -7.83 9.98 -15.86
C ALA A 90 -6.59 9.62 -16.70
N ARG A 91 -5.45 10.20 -16.34
CA ARG A 91 -4.10 9.83 -16.82
C ARG A 91 -3.38 9.11 -15.69
N LEU A 92 -3.32 7.79 -15.80
CA LEU A 92 -2.87 6.89 -14.74
C LEU A 92 -1.36 6.63 -14.85
N TYR A 93 -0.65 6.78 -13.73
CA TYR A 93 0.77 6.47 -13.57
C TYR A 93 0.96 5.54 -12.38
N ILE A 94 1.58 4.39 -12.61
CA ILE A 94 2.01 3.49 -11.54
C ILE A 94 3.41 3.91 -11.08
N LEU A 95 3.57 4.17 -9.78
CA LEU A 95 4.83 4.59 -9.17
C LEU A 95 5.38 3.46 -8.31
N ARG A 96 6.65 3.08 -8.54
CA ARG A 96 7.37 2.11 -7.72
C ARG A 96 7.72 2.72 -6.36
N MET A 97 6.72 2.74 -5.48
CA MET A 97 6.80 3.24 -4.12
C MET A 97 6.06 2.26 -3.20
N PRO A 98 6.73 1.67 -2.20
CA PRO A 98 6.19 0.54 -1.42
C PRO A 98 5.11 0.92 -0.40
N LEU A 99 4.65 2.17 -0.40
CA LEU A 99 3.63 2.67 0.51
C LEU A 99 2.23 2.41 -0.03
N PHE A 100 1.28 2.07 0.86
CA PHE A 100 -0.14 2.01 0.52
C PHE A 100 -0.66 3.41 0.22
N ASN A 101 -0.84 3.76 -1.05
CA ASN A 101 -1.49 5.02 -1.45
C ASN A 101 -1.93 5.03 -2.92
N ALA A 102 -2.91 5.88 -3.21
CA ALA A 102 -3.20 6.42 -4.53
C ALA A 102 -3.66 7.87 -4.36
N THR A 103 -3.53 8.68 -5.41
CA THR A 103 -4.07 10.06 -5.41
C THR A 103 -4.46 10.47 -6.81
N MET A 104 -5.41 11.41 -6.91
CA MET A 104 -5.77 12.03 -8.18
C MET A 104 -5.64 13.55 -8.09
N ALA A 105 -4.82 14.13 -8.97
CA ALA A 105 -4.62 15.57 -9.04
C ALA A 105 -5.78 16.25 -9.78
N PRO A 106 -5.99 17.57 -9.57
CA PRO A 106 -7.04 18.32 -10.25
C PRO A 106 -7.03 18.18 -11.76
N ASN A 107 -5.85 18.11 -12.40
CA ASN A 107 -5.75 17.99 -13.85
C ASN A 107 -6.12 16.60 -14.42
N GLY A 108 -6.47 15.63 -13.57
CA GLY A 108 -6.78 14.25 -13.97
C GLY A 108 -5.60 13.29 -13.88
N THR A 109 -4.43 13.72 -13.39
CA THR A 109 -3.29 12.82 -13.14
C THR A 109 -3.56 11.92 -11.94
N MET A 110 -3.75 10.63 -12.17
CA MET A 110 -3.88 9.62 -11.13
C MET A 110 -2.54 8.93 -10.90
N ARG A 111 -2.10 8.88 -9.64
CA ARG A 111 -0.87 8.19 -9.21
C ARG A 111 -1.25 7.00 -8.35
N VAL A 112 -0.78 5.81 -8.71
CA VAL A 112 -1.03 4.54 -8.02
C VAL A 112 0.29 4.00 -7.51
N PHE A 113 0.44 3.79 -6.20
CA PHE A 113 1.72 3.34 -5.65
C PHE A 113 1.81 1.82 -5.68
N SER A 114 2.99 1.25 -5.94
CA SER A 114 3.19 -0.21 -5.94
C SER A 114 2.85 -0.86 -4.60
N GLY A 115 3.00 -0.13 -3.48
CA GLY A 115 2.57 -0.59 -2.17
C GLY A 115 1.05 -0.75 -2.03
N LEU A 116 0.24 0.01 -2.76
CA LEU A 116 -1.21 -0.23 -2.88
C LEU A 116 -1.45 -1.56 -3.60
N LEU A 117 -0.80 -1.76 -4.75
CA LEU A 117 -0.94 -2.98 -5.54
C LEU A 117 -0.51 -4.25 -4.78
N LEU A 118 0.48 -4.14 -3.88
CA LEU A 118 0.91 -5.25 -3.02
C LEU A 118 -0.12 -5.63 -1.95
N ARG A 119 -1.03 -4.73 -1.57
CA ARG A 119 -1.93 -4.90 -0.41
C ARG A 119 -3.36 -5.27 -0.79
N VAL A 120 -3.84 -4.82 -1.94
CA VAL A 120 -5.14 -5.28 -2.46
C VAL A 120 -5.01 -6.70 -3.03
N ARG A 121 -6.11 -7.44 -3.04
CA ARG A 121 -6.15 -8.87 -3.41
C ARG A 121 -6.99 -9.16 -4.65
N SER A 122 -7.66 -8.15 -5.21
CA SER A 122 -8.61 -8.35 -6.30
C SER A 122 -8.85 -7.08 -7.10
N GLU A 123 -9.48 -7.23 -8.27
CA GLU A 123 -9.95 -6.09 -9.08
C GLU A 123 -10.98 -5.25 -8.30
N ALA A 124 -11.85 -5.88 -7.51
CA ALA A 124 -12.84 -5.18 -6.70
C ALA A 124 -12.20 -4.33 -5.59
N GLU A 125 -11.17 -4.83 -4.92
CA GLU A 125 -10.43 -4.07 -3.91
C GLU A 125 -9.62 -2.92 -4.53
N LEU A 126 -8.95 -3.17 -5.66
CA LEU A 126 -8.28 -2.11 -6.41
C LEU A 126 -9.29 -1.06 -6.88
N GLY A 127 -10.40 -1.50 -7.46
CA GLY A 127 -11.50 -0.64 -7.92
C GLY A 127 -12.08 0.22 -6.80
N ALA A 128 -12.23 -0.32 -5.58
CA ALA A 128 -12.69 0.46 -4.43
C ALA A 128 -11.78 1.67 -4.14
N VAL A 129 -10.46 1.46 -4.13
CA VAL A 129 -9.49 2.54 -3.88
C VAL A 129 -9.44 3.53 -5.05
N LEU A 130 -9.41 3.03 -6.30
CA LEU A 130 -9.36 3.91 -7.48
C LEU A 130 -10.65 4.72 -7.65
N GLY A 131 -11.81 4.12 -7.35
CA GLY A 131 -13.11 4.78 -7.36
C GLY A 131 -13.21 5.85 -6.28
N HIS A 132 -12.67 5.61 -5.09
CA HIS A 132 -12.55 6.61 -4.01
C HIS A 132 -11.72 7.83 -4.45
N GLU A 133 -10.53 7.60 -5.03
CA GLU A 133 -9.70 8.69 -5.56
C GLU A 133 -10.38 9.45 -6.70
N PHE A 134 -11.11 8.74 -7.57
CA PHE A 134 -11.91 9.38 -8.61
C PHE A 134 -13.05 10.22 -8.03
N GLY A 135 -13.66 9.78 -6.92
CA GLY A 135 -14.65 10.55 -6.17
C GLY A 135 -14.11 11.90 -5.69
N HIS A 136 -12.89 11.92 -5.13
CA HIS A 136 -12.22 13.19 -4.77
C HIS A 136 -12.00 14.11 -5.97
N PHE A 137 -11.62 13.53 -7.12
CA PHE A 137 -11.43 14.28 -8.36
C PHE A 137 -12.74 14.85 -8.91
N GLU A 138 -13.80 14.04 -8.97
CA GLU A 138 -15.11 14.45 -9.48
C GLU A 138 -15.73 15.56 -8.63
N GLN A 139 -15.57 15.48 -7.30
CA GLN A 139 -16.00 16.52 -6.36
C GLN A 139 -15.00 17.68 -6.21
N ARG A 140 -13.84 17.62 -6.85
CA ARG A 140 -12.82 18.69 -6.85
C ARG A 140 -12.27 19.01 -5.46
N HIS A 141 -12.26 18.03 -4.55
CA HIS A 141 -11.81 18.21 -3.17
C HIS A 141 -10.38 18.77 -3.08
N SER A 142 -9.47 18.37 -3.97
CA SER A 142 -8.10 18.91 -4.02
C SER A 142 -8.04 20.40 -4.36
N LEU A 143 -8.96 20.91 -5.20
CA LEU A 143 -9.04 22.34 -5.51
C LEU A 143 -9.58 23.13 -4.32
N GLU A 144 -10.58 22.61 -3.64
CA GLU A 144 -11.12 23.23 -2.41
C GLU A 144 -10.06 23.29 -1.32
N GLN A 145 -9.33 22.19 -1.14
CA GLN A 145 -8.23 22.08 -0.17
C GLN A 145 -7.04 22.99 -0.53
N PHE A 146 -6.77 23.19 -1.81
CA PHE A 146 -5.78 24.17 -2.27
C PHE A 146 -6.22 25.60 -1.96
N LYS A 147 -7.49 25.95 -2.24
CA LYS A 147 -8.04 27.28 -1.94
C LYS A 147 -8.03 27.58 -0.46
N SER A 148 -8.41 26.62 0.38
CA SER A 148 -8.43 26.78 1.84
C SER A 148 -7.03 26.98 2.42
N GLN A 149 -6.02 26.26 1.90
CA GLN A 149 -4.63 26.44 2.31
C GLN A 149 -4.06 27.76 1.83
N ARG A 150 -4.32 28.17 0.58
CA ARG A 150 -3.84 29.43 0.03
C ARG A 150 -4.42 30.64 0.75
N SER A 151 -5.70 30.62 1.12
CA SER A 151 -6.32 31.71 1.87
C SER A 151 -5.82 31.80 3.32
N GLY A 152 -5.34 30.69 3.89
CA GLY A 152 -4.80 30.61 5.25
C GLY A 152 -3.28 30.78 5.38
N THR A 153 -2.54 30.91 4.28
CA THR A 153 -1.06 30.88 4.28
C THR A 153 -0.48 32.13 3.63
N ASP A 154 0.51 32.77 4.27
CA ASP A 154 1.23 33.91 3.69
C ASP A 154 2.08 33.50 2.46
N LEU A 155 2.32 34.45 1.56
CA LEU A 155 2.95 34.25 0.24
C LEU A 155 4.32 33.54 0.30
N LEU A 156 5.12 33.86 1.33
CA LEU A 156 6.44 33.25 1.56
C LEU A 156 6.36 31.76 1.92
N SER A 157 5.38 31.38 2.75
CA SER A 157 5.13 29.99 3.11
C SER A 157 4.60 29.19 1.91
N TRP A 158 3.84 29.84 1.03
CA TRP A 158 3.34 29.21 -0.19
C TRP A 158 4.43 28.92 -1.22
N ALA A 159 5.43 29.81 -1.35
CA ALA A 159 6.59 29.57 -2.20
C ALA A 159 7.40 28.32 -1.76
N ALA A 160 7.49 28.06 -0.46
CA ALA A 160 8.14 26.87 0.08
C ALA A 160 7.37 25.58 -0.24
N VAL A 161 6.03 25.61 -0.18
CA VAL A 161 5.18 24.49 -0.58
C VAL A 161 5.41 24.16 -2.06
N LEU A 162 5.34 25.16 -2.95
CA LEU A 162 5.60 24.97 -4.38
C LEU A 162 7.01 24.41 -4.66
N ALA A 163 8.03 24.92 -3.98
CA ALA A 163 9.40 24.40 -4.14
C ALA A 163 9.52 22.92 -3.73
N SER A 164 8.81 22.51 -2.68
CA SER A 164 8.79 21.12 -2.20
C SER A 164 8.00 20.15 -3.09
N MET A 165 7.10 20.66 -3.93
CA MET A 165 6.37 19.88 -4.94
C MET A 165 7.20 19.61 -6.20
N SER A 166 8.31 20.35 -6.39
CA SER A 166 9.19 20.19 -7.55
C SER A 166 9.91 18.84 -7.55
N THR A 167 9.98 18.22 -8.73
CA THR A 167 10.55 16.87 -8.90
C THR A 167 12.05 16.81 -8.62
N GLY A 168 12.75 17.94 -8.72
CA GLY A 168 14.16 18.09 -8.33
C GLY A 168 14.41 18.02 -6.81
N TYR A 169 13.38 18.28 -6.00
CA TYR A 169 13.36 18.01 -4.57
C TYR A 169 13.07 16.53 -4.31
N GLN A 170 12.14 15.96 -5.08
CA GLN A 170 11.68 14.57 -4.93
C GLN A 170 12.77 13.52 -5.24
N ALA A 171 13.67 13.81 -6.18
CA ALA A 171 14.79 12.93 -6.52
C ALA A 171 15.95 12.98 -5.50
N ARG A 172 15.99 13.98 -4.60
CA ARG A 172 17.12 14.24 -3.69
C ARG A 172 16.89 13.82 -2.24
N SER A 173 15.65 13.67 -1.79
CA SER A 173 15.35 13.27 -0.42
C SER A 173 15.09 11.77 -0.32
N SER A 174 15.85 11.06 0.52
CA SER A 174 15.52 9.69 0.93
C SER A 174 14.08 9.65 1.46
N PHE A 175 13.30 8.66 1.00
CA PHE A 175 11.86 8.49 1.31
C PHE A 175 11.53 8.54 2.81
N ASP A 176 12.49 8.22 3.68
CA ASP A 176 12.32 8.13 5.13
C ASP A 176 11.97 9.43 5.87
N ARG A 177 12.17 10.64 5.29
CA ARG A 177 12.14 11.86 6.13
C ARG A 177 11.23 13.02 5.72
N ILE A 178 10.83 13.20 4.46
CA ILE A 178 10.27 14.53 4.07
C ILE A 178 9.07 14.53 3.09
N GLN A 179 8.80 13.48 2.30
CA GLN A 179 7.82 13.63 1.20
C GLN A 179 6.35 13.35 1.57
N VAL A 180 6.09 12.53 2.60
CA VAL A 180 4.72 12.22 3.03
C VAL A 180 4.03 13.41 3.70
N SER A 181 4.76 14.35 4.31
CA SER A 181 4.17 15.49 5.04
C SER A 181 3.64 16.58 4.11
N VAL A 182 4.38 16.95 3.07
CA VAL A 182 3.94 17.94 2.07
C VAL A 182 2.83 17.35 1.19
N TYR A 183 3.04 16.15 0.67
CA TYR A 183 2.05 15.48 -0.18
C TYR A 183 0.78 15.16 0.62
N GLY A 184 0.94 14.66 1.86
CA GLY A 184 -0.15 14.45 2.79
C GLY A 184 -0.93 15.72 3.09
N GLY A 185 -0.28 16.87 3.29
CA GLY A 185 -0.95 18.15 3.56
C GLY A 185 -1.82 18.66 2.39
N LEU A 186 -1.40 18.47 1.15
CA LEU A 186 -2.15 18.88 -0.05
C LEU A 186 -3.38 17.99 -0.31
N TYR A 187 -3.25 16.70 -0.02
CA TYR A 187 -4.32 15.72 -0.21
C TYR A 187 -4.99 15.36 1.12
N ARG A 188 -4.86 16.19 2.17
CA ARG A 188 -5.53 15.97 3.45
C ARG A 188 -6.96 16.46 3.37
N PHE A 189 -7.91 15.55 3.31
CA PHE A 189 -9.31 15.90 3.19
C PHE A 189 -10.05 15.90 4.53
N GLY A 190 -11.09 16.73 4.61
CA GLY A 190 -12.00 16.78 5.75
C GLY A 190 -12.91 15.55 5.81
N ARG A 191 -13.57 15.32 6.95
CA ARG A 191 -14.49 14.17 7.13
C ARG A 191 -15.64 14.15 6.11
N ASP A 192 -16.18 15.32 5.78
CA ASP A 192 -17.29 15.42 4.81
C ASP A 192 -16.81 15.05 3.39
N GLN A 193 -15.63 15.52 3.00
CA GLN A 193 -15.01 15.18 1.72
C GLN A 193 -14.67 13.68 1.62
N GLU A 194 -14.16 13.07 2.69
CA GLU A 194 -13.96 11.61 2.76
C GLU A 194 -15.29 10.85 2.63
N ARG A 195 -16.35 11.31 3.30
CA ARG A 195 -17.68 10.70 3.19
C ARG A 195 -18.25 10.82 1.77
N GLU A 196 -18.10 11.96 1.11
CA GLU A 196 -18.52 12.14 -0.28
C GLU A 196 -17.75 11.24 -1.25
N ALA A 197 -16.44 11.11 -1.05
CA ALA A 197 -15.60 10.20 -1.84
C ALA A 197 -15.94 8.72 -1.56
N ASP A 198 -16.18 8.32 -0.32
CA ASP A 198 -16.63 6.98 0.04
C ASP A 198 -17.99 6.65 -0.61
N MET A 199 -18.95 7.60 -0.57
CA MET A 199 -20.25 7.44 -1.22
C MET A 199 -20.14 7.26 -2.73
N LEU A 200 -19.35 8.09 -3.41
CA LEU A 200 -19.14 7.96 -4.86
C LEU A 200 -18.37 6.68 -5.20
N GLY A 201 -17.27 6.41 -4.48
CA GLY A 201 -16.41 5.24 -4.65
C GLY A 201 -17.20 3.93 -4.58
N VAL A 202 -17.99 3.75 -3.52
CA VAL A 202 -18.88 2.58 -3.38
C VAL A 202 -20.04 2.64 -4.38
N GLY A 203 -20.58 3.83 -4.68
CA GLY A 203 -21.61 4.02 -5.70
C GLY A 203 -21.20 3.51 -7.08
N TYR A 204 -19.96 3.76 -7.51
CA TYR A 204 -19.43 3.20 -8.76
C TYR A 204 -19.49 1.67 -8.76
N LEU A 205 -19.01 1.02 -7.68
CA LEU A 205 -19.05 -0.44 -7.54
C LEU A 205 -20.48 -0.98 -7.44
N ASN A 206 -21.39 -0.28 -6.77
CA ASN A 206 -22.80 -0.66 -6.67
C ASN A 206 -23.47 -0.76 -8.04
N THR A 207 -23.06 0.05 -9.01
CA THR A 207 -23.56 0.01 -10.40
C THR A 207 -22.77 -0.91 -11.33
N GLY A 208 -21.58 -1.35 -10.91
CA GLY A 208 -20.66 -2.13 -11.72
C GLY A 208 -20.75 -3.64 -11.50
N ARG A 209 -19.86 -4.37 -12.17
CA ARG A 209 -19.77 -5.84 -12.06
C ARG A 209 -18.94 -6.35 -10.87
N LEU A 210 -18.17 -5.46 -10.23
CA LEU A 210 -17.27 -5.81 -9.13
C LEU A 210 -18.01 -5.73 -7.79
N ARG A 211 -17.60 -6.57 -6.82
CA ARG A 211 -18.23 -6.61 -5.50
C ARG A 211 -18.01 -5.31 -4.70
N PRO A 212 -19.07 -4.58 -4.29
CA PRO A 212 -18.93 -3.34 -3.54
C PRO A 212 -18.44 -3.54 -2.10
N GLN A 213 -18.66 -4.71 -1.51
CA GLN A 213 -18.17 -5.04 -0.15
C GLN A 213 -16.64 -5.02 -0.04
N ALA A 214 -15.91 -5.07 -1.16
CA ALA A 214 -14.46 -4.98 -1.21
C ALA A 214 -13.91 -3.69 -0.57
N ALA A 215 -14.64 -2.57 -0.64
CA ALA A 215 -14.21 -1.31 -0.01
C ALA A 215 -13.99 -1.47 1.51
N SER A 216 -14.92 -2.15 2.20
CA SER A 216 -14.79 -2.44 3.62
C SER A 216 -13.65 -3.43 3.92
N VAL A 217 -13.42 -4.40 3.02
CA VAL A 217 -12.32 -5.38 3.14
C VAL A 217 -10.96 -4.66 3.13
N VAL A 218 -10.74 -3.75 2.18
CA VAL A 218 -9.50 -2.97 2.09
C VAL A 218 -9.22 -2.24 3.40
N TRP A 219 -10.21 -1.53 3.95
CA TRP A 219 -10.01 -0.79 5.20
C TRP A 219 -9.65 -1.72 6.37
N ARG A 220 -10.34 -2.86 6.51
CA ARG A 220 -10.02 -3.84 7.57
C ARG A 220 -8.60 -4.38 7.45
N ASN A 221 -8.14 -4.69 6.24
CA ASN A 221 -6.79 -5.20 6.00
C ASN A 221 -5.73 -4.15 6.35
N VAL A 222 -5.95 -2.88 5.97
CA VAL A 222 -5.04 -1.77 6.33
C VAL A 222 -4.97 -1.56 7.84
N MET A 223 -6.10 -1.67 8.56
CA MET A 223 -6.12 -1.57 10.02
C MET A 223 -5.39 -2.75 10.70
N ALA A 224 -5.58 -3.96 10.19
CA ALA A 224 -4.89 -5.15 10.69
C ALA A 224 -3.37 -5.09 10.46
N GLU A 225 -2.92 -4.60 9.29
CA GLU A 225 -1.51 -4.35 9.01
C GLU A 225 -0.90 -3.36 10.02
N ALA A 226 -1.58 -2.24 10.27
CA ALA A 226 -1.10 -1.23 11.23
C ALA A 226 -1.03 -1.77 12.66
N GLN A 227 -1.98 -2.64 13.03
CA GLN A 227 -1.93 -3.35 14.29
C GLN A 227 -0.72 -4.30 14.36
N ALA A 228 -0.47 -5.10 13.32
CA ALA A 228 0.67 -6.00 13.26
C ALA A 228 2.02 -5.26 13.36
N SER A 229 2.17 -4.15 12.63
CA SER A 229 3.33 -3.25 12.74
C SER A 229 3.55 -2.78 14.18
N SER A 230 2.48 -2.33 14.85
CA SER A 230 2.57 -1.79 16.20
C SER A 230 2.89 -2.86 17.24
N LEU A 231 2.28 -4.05 17.11
CA LEU A 231 2.57 -5.19 17.97
C LEU A 231 4.04 -5.63 17.85
N ALA A 232 4.59 -5.69 16.63
CA ALA A 232 5.99 -6.04 16.42
C ALA A 232 6.97 -5.01 17.02
N ARG A 233 6.55 -3.76 17.17
CA ARG A 233 7.31 -2.68 17.83
C ARG A 233 7.08 -2.60 19.34
N GLY A 234 6.30 -3.52 19.92
CA GLY A 234 5.97 -3.53 21.35
C GLY A 234 5.02 -2.39 21.77
N LEU A 235 4.27 -1.80 20.83
CA LEU A 235 3.33 -0.74 21.11
C LEU A 235 1.95 -1.33 21.47
N SER A 236 1.32 -0.76 22.51
CA SER A 236 0.00 -1.23 22.99
C SER A 236 -1.18 -0.77 22.13
N LYS A 237 -0.97 0.22 21.26
CA LYS A 237 -2.00 0.75 20.35
C LYS A 237 -1.43 1.00 18.96
N PRO A 238 -2.21 0.75 17.89
CA PRO A 238 -1.79 1.08 16.55
C PRO A 238 -1.59 2.59 16.37
N ASN A 239 -0.48 2.98 15.74
CA ASN A 239 -0.29 4.36 15.30
C ASN A 239 -0.77 4.53 13.87
N PHE A 240 -2.07 4.71 13.69
CA PHE A 240 -2.67 4.88 12.36
C PHE A 240 -2.14 6.11 11.59
N ARG A 241 -1.52 7.10 12.28
CA ARG A 241 -0.88 8.25 11.61
C ARG A 241 0.39 7.89 10.84
N GLN A 242 0.95 6.69 11.05
CA GLN A 242 2.11 6.20 10.30
C GLN A 242 1.73 5.46 9.01
N ILE A 243 0.44 5.22 8.76
CA ILE A 243 -0.02 4.71 7.48
C ILE A 243 0.07 5.86 6.47
N ALA A 244 0.81 5.68 5.37
CA ALA A 244 1.00 6.74 4.37
C ALA A 244 -0.34 7.26 3.80
N PHE A 245 -1.29 6.36 3.53
CA PHE A 245 -2.67 6.71 3.16
C PHE A 245 -3.36 7.59 4.21
N SER A 246 -3.06 7.42 5.50
CA SER A 246 -3.67 8.23 6.57
C SER A 246 -3.15 9.67 6.67
N ALA A 247 -2.07 9.99 5.96
CA ALA A 247 -1.62 11.36 5.81
C ALA A 247 -2.62 12.18 4.98
N SER A 248 -3.12 11.60 3.88
CA SER A 248 -4.15 12.17 3.01
C SER A 248 -5.58 11.86 3.49
N HIS A 249 -5.84 10.67 4.01
CA HIS A 249 -7.18 10.19 4.40
C HIS A 249 -7.24 9.84 5.90
N PRO A 250 -7.61 10.79 6.78
CA PRO A 250 -7.62 10.56 8.22
C PRO A 250 -8.43 9.31 8.60
N PRO A 251 -7.89 8.41 9.43
CA PRO A 251 -8.55 7.17 9.78
C PRO A 251 -9.74 7.44 10.72
N GLU A 252 -10.87 6.81 10.42
CA GLU A 252 -12.05 6.79 11.28
C GLU A 252 -12.32 5.34 11.72
N ALA A 253 -12.52 5.14 13.03
CA ALA A 253 -12.67 3.81 13.62
C ALA A 253 -13.88 3.05 13.03
N GLU A 254 -14.91 3.79 12.62
CA GLU A 254 -16.16 3.24 12.09
C GLU A 254 -16.16 3.12 10.56
N ARG A 255 -15.12 3.59 9.85
CA ARG A 255 -15.11 3.68 8.38
C ARG A 255 -15.37 2.33 7.70
N ALA A 256 -14.82 1.22 8.21
CA ALA A 256 -15.11 -0.11 7.66
C ALA A 256 -16.60 -0.45 7.73
N ALA A 257 -17.28 -0.10 8.84
CA ALA A 257 -18.71 -0.35 9.00
C ALA A 257 -19.53 0.56 8.08
N THR A 258 -19.15 1.83 7.95
CA THR A 258 -19.77 2.77 7.00
C THR A 258 -19.66 2.26 5.57
N LEU A 259 -18.47 1.86 5.12
CA LEU A 259 -18.25 1.30 3.78
C LEU A 259 -19.06 0.02 3.54
N ALA A 260 -19.20 -0.82 4.57
CA ALA A 260 -20.04 -2.01 4.49
C ALA A 260 -21.53 -1.66 4.34
N ALA A 261 -22.02 -0.64 5.04
CA ALA A 261 -23.41 -0.18 4.94
C ALA A 261 -23.71 0.50 3.58
N LEU A 262 -22.73 1.16 2.99
CA LEU A 262 -22.86 1.75 1.65
C LEU A 262 -22.89 0.70 0.53
N ALA A 263 -22.37 -0.50 0.76
CA ALA A 263 -22.31 -1.54 -0.25
C ALA A 263 -23.71 -2.16 -0.51
N ALA A 264 -24.11 -2.21 -1.77
CA ALA A 264 -25.41 -2.78 -2.15
C ALA A 264 -25.47 -4.29 -1.81
N PRO A 265 -26.49 -4.75 -1.06
CA PRO A 265 -26.57 -6.15 -0.61
C PRO A 265 -26.63 -7.18 -1.75
N ASP A 266 -27.32 -6.84 -2.84
CA ASP A 266 -27.40 -7.64 -4.07
C ASP A 266 -26.04 -7.75 -4.80
N GLY A 267 -25.10 -6.86 -4.48
CA GLY A 267 -23.73 -6.88 -4.97
C GLY A 267 -22.84 -7.96 -4.35
N ALA A 268 -23.25 -8.58 -3.24
CA ALA A 268 -22.41 -9.53 -2.50
C ALA A 268 -21.99 -10.77 -3.31
N GLY A 269 -22.82 -11.21 -4.26
CA GLY A 269 -22.55 -12.35 -5.14
C GLY A 269 -21.69 -12.04 -6.37
N ARG A 270 -21.31 -10.77 -6.58
CA ARG A 270 -20.51 -10.35 -7.74
C ARG A 270 -19.06 -10.85 -7.64
N GLU A 271 -18.40 -10.97 -8.78
CA GLU A 271 -17.01 -11.40 -8.85
C GLU A 271 -16.06 -10.35 -8.26
N ASP A 272 -14.93 -10.81 -7.70
CA ASP A 272 -13.86 -9.92 -7.24
C ASP A 272 -12.77 -9.72 -8.29
N GLY A 273 -12.62 -10.65 -9.24
CA GLY A 273 -11.49 -10.67 -10.17
C GLY A 273 -10.14 -11.05 -9.52
N ALA A 274 -10.15 -11.81 -8.43
CA ALA A 274 -8.94 -12.17 -7.67
C ALA A 274 -7.88 -12.92 -8.52
N ASP A 275 -8.28 -13.93 -9.29
CA ASP A 275 -7.32 -14.72 -10.11
C ASP A 275 -6.68 -13.87 -11.21
N ARG A 276 -7.46 -13.01 -11.87
CA ARG A 276 -6.96 -12.08 -12.89
C ARG A 276 -5.98 -11.09 -12.26
N TYR A 277 -6.30 -10.60 -11.07
CA TYR A 277 -5.44 -9.70 -10.31
C TYR A 277 -4.11 -10.37 -9.93
N ALA A 278 -4.16 -11.58 -9.36
CA ALA A 278 -2.98 -12.34 -9.02
C ALA A 278 -2.10 -12.61 -10.25
N ALA A 279 -2.69 -12.98 -11.39
CA ALA A 279 -1.97 -13.22 -12.63
C ALA A 279 -1.27 -11.95 -13.16
N ALA A 280 -1.95 -10.80 -13.15
CA ALA A 280 -1.37 -9.53 -13.58
C ALA A 280 -0.21 -9.06 -12.69
N LEU A 281 -0.27 -9.35 -11.39
CA LEU A 281 0.74 -8.92 -10.42
C LEU A 281 1.90 -9.91 -10.24
N ALA A 282 1.74 -11.16 -10.67
CA ALA A 282 2.74 -12.21 -10.48
C ALA A 282 4.17 -11.83 -10.95
N PRO A 283 4.38 -11.18 -12.12
CA PRO A 283 5.72 -10.77 -12.55
C PRO A 283 6.36 -9.70 -11.64
N TRP A 284 5.55 -8.89 -10.96
CA TRP A 284 5.97 -7.77 -10.14
C TRP A 284 6.10 -8.12 -8.66
N LEU A 285 5.43 -9.18 -8.22
CA LEU A 285 5.35 -9.59 -6.82
C LEU A 285 6.73 -9.67 -6.12
N PRO A 286 7.78 -10.30 -6.70
CA PRO A 286 9.08 -10.34 -6.05
C PRO A 286 9.69 -8.95 -5.79
N ALA A 287 9.55 -8.04 -6.76
CA ALA A 287 10.11 -6.69 -6.66
C ALA A 287 9.35 -5.85 -5.61
N PHE A 288 8.03 -5.97 -5.55
CA PHE A 288 7.21 -5.25 -4.58
C PHE A 288 7.42 -5.75 -3.16
N LEU A 289 7.60 -7.06 -2.97
CA LEU A 289 7.95 -7.65 -1.67
C LEU A 289 9.34 -7.18 -1.20
N ASP A 290 10.33 -7.15 -2.09
CA ASP A 290 11.66 -6.62 -1.79
C ASP A 290 11.61 -5.13 -1.38
N ASP A 291 10.87 -4.30 -2.12
CA ASP A 291 10.66 -2.89 -1.76
C ASP A 291 9.95 -2.73 -0.40
N GLN A 292 8.99 -3.61 -0.07
CA GLN A 292 8.28 -3.62 1.21
C GLN A 292 9.21 -4.01 2.38
N ILE A 293 10.03 -5.05 2.22
CA ILE A 293 10.99 -5.47 3.26
C ILE A 293 11.99 -4.35 3.58
N LYS A 294 12.39 -3.58 2.56
CA LYS A 294 13.29 -2.42 2.72
C LYS A 294 12.70 -1.27 3.52
N LEU A 295 11.38 -1.23 3.75
CA LEU A 295 10.77 -0.30 4.70
C LEU A 295 11.13 -0.58 6.15
N ASN A 296 11.78 -1.71 6.44
CA ASN A 296 12.22 -2.09 7.78
C ASN A 296 11.07 -2.12 8.81
N ASP A 297 9.86 -2.45 8.35
CA ASP A 297 8.70 -2.71 9.21
C ASP A 297 8.43 -4.21 9.24
N PHE A 298 8.99 -4.89 10.24
CA PHE A 298 8.88 -6.34 10.34
C PHE A 298 7.42 -6.81 10.49
N GLY A 299 6.64 -6.14 11.36
CA GLY A 299 5.26 -6.55 11.65
C GLY A 299 4.33 -6.38 10.45
N ALA A 300 4.43 -5.24 9.75
CA ALA A 300 3.65 -5.04 8.52
C ALA A 300 4.08 -6.01 7.42
N SER A 301 5.38 -6.21 7.23
CA SER A 301 5.89 -7.08 6.16
C SER A 301 5.52 -8.54 6.38
N ASP A 302 5.63 -9.07 7.60
CA ASP A 302 5.22 -10.45 7.91
C ASP A 302 3.71 -10.63 7.75
N TYR A 303 2.91 -9.64 8.16
CA TYR A 303 1.46 -9.63 7.95
C TYR A 303 1.09 -9.65 6.46
N ILE A 304 1.70 -8.80 5.64
CA ILE A 304 1.43 -8.75 4.19
C ILE A 304 1.81 -10.08 3.52
N ILE A 305 2.99 -10.64 3.83
CA ILE A 305 3.44 -11.92 3.28
C ILE A 305 2.49 -13.04 3.70
N GLY A 306 2.12 -13.09 4.98
CA GLY A 306 1.18 -14.08 5.51
C GLY A 306 -0.20 -13.99 4.85
N SER A 307 -0.72 -12.78 4.69
CA SER A 307 -2.00 -12.53 4.02
C SER A 307 -1.98 -12.94 2.55
N LEU A 308 -0.90 -12.66 1.82
CA LEU A 308 -0.75 -13.12 0.42
C LEU A 308 -0.70 -14.66 0.33
N ALA A 309 -0.16 -15.31 1.35
CA ALA A 309 -0.02 -16.76 1.40
C ALA A 309 -1.30 -17.51 1.84
N GLU A 310 -2.39 -16.81 2.19
CA GLU A 310 -3.67 -17.43 2.60
C GLU A 310 -4.25 -18.35 1.52
N THR A 311 -3.99 -18.05 0.25
CA THR A 311 -4.40 -18.87 -0.90
C THR A 311 -3.39 -19.94 -1.30
N GLY A 312 -2.24 -19.99 -0.61
CA GLY A 312 -1.16 -20.93 -0.86
C GLY A 312 0.20 -20.25 -0.85
N TRP A 313 1.19 -20.94 -0.29
CA TRP A 313 2.56 -20.47 -0.32
C TRP A 313 3.19 -20.74 -1.70
N THR A 314 3.86 -19.73 -2.24
CA THR A 314 4.63 -19.81 -3.48
C THR A 314 6.12 -19.61 -3.18
N ALA A 315 7.00 -20.03 -4.10
CA ALA A 315 8.44 -19.83 -3.94
C ALA A 315 8.83 -18.35 -3.68
N PRO A 316 8.26 -17.35 -4.39
CA PRO A 316 8.50 -15.93 -4.08
C PRO A 316 8.06 -15.50 -2.67
N LEU A 317 6.94 -16.01 -2.16
CA LEU A 317 6.46 -15.69 -0.81
C LEU A 317 7.37 -16.29 0.27
N TRP A 318 7.81 -17.54 0.08
CA TRP A 318 8.79 -18.17 0.96
C TRP A 318 10.13 -17.43 0.94
N LEU A 319 10.62 -17.06 -0.24
CA LEU A 319 11.82 -16.26 -0.40
C LEU A 319 11.70 -14.93 0.35
N ALA A 320 10.62 -14.19 0.14
CA ALA A 320 10.39 -12.90 0.80
C ALA A 320 10.35 -13.05 2.34
N ARG A 321 9.72 -14.10 2.86
CA ARG A 321 9.71 -14.35 4.31
C ARG A 321 11.10 -14.69 4.84
N GLY A 322 11.86 -15.48 4.09
CA GLY A 322 13.27 -15.77 4.40
C GLY A 322 14.11 -14.50 4.45
N GLU A 323 13.95 -13.59 3.49
CA GLU A 323 14.66 -12.31 3.44
C GLU A 323 14.28 -11.40 4.61
N LEU A 324 12.99 -11.33 4.96
CA LEU A 324 12.49 -10.56 6.09
C LEU A 324 13.12 -10.98 7.41
N TYR A 325 13.16 -12.29 7.69
CA TYR A 325 13.76 -12.81 8.92
C TYR A 325 15.29 -12.65 8.90
N ARG A 326 15.93 -12.94 7.75
CA ARG A 326 17.39 -12.78 7.60
C ARG A 326 17.83 -11.34 7.86
N ALA A 327 17.04 -10.34 7.45
CA ALA A 327 17.34 -8.92 7.64
C ALA A 327 17.46 -8.51 9.12
N ARG A 328 16.77 -9.18 10.04
CA ARG A 328 16.88 -8.92 11.49
C ARG A 328 18.17 -9.43 12.11
N GLY A 329 18.84 -10.39 11.47
CA GLY A 329 20.23 -10.77 11.75
C GLY A 329 20.51 -11.48 13.09
N ASN A 330 19.52 -11.70 13.96
CA ASN A 330 19.74 -12.45 15.20
C ASN A 330 19.70 -13.99 14.95
N PRO A 331 20.37 -14.80 15.78
CA PRO A 331 20.52 -16.24 15.52
C PRO A 331 19.21 -17.01 15.36
N ARG A 332 18.16 -16.67 16.13
CA ARG A 332 16.85 -17.34 16.04
C ARG A 332 16.17 -17.04 14.70
N ASP A 333 16.22 -15.79 14.26
CA ASP A 333 15.64 -15.41 12.96
C ASP A 333 16.41 -16.03 11.79
N LEU A 334 17.72 -16.24 11.90
CA LEU A 334 18.50 -16.93 10.86
C LEU A 334 18.13 -18.42 10.72
N VAL A 335 17.74 -19.08 11.82
CA VAL A 335 17.20 -20.45 11.77
C VAL A 335 15.86 -20.46 11.02
N ASN A 336 14.93 -19.57 11.38
CA ASN A 336 13.65 -19.43 10.69
C ASN A 336 13.84 -19.08 9.21
N ALA A 337 14.76 -18.15 8.90
CA ALA A 337 15.07 -17.77 7.53
C ALA A 337 15.56 -18.98 6.71
N ALA A 338 16.43 -19.81 7.28
CA ALA A 338 16.91 -21.02 6.62
C ALA A 338 15.75 -21.99 6.28
N GLU A 339 14.78 -22.17 7.18
CA GLU A 339 13.59 -22.99 6.90
C GLU A 339 12.73 -22.40 5.77
N PHE A 340 12.51 -21.08 5.77
CA PHE A 340 11.77 -20.42 4.70
C PHE A 340 12.48 -20.53 3.34
N TYR A 341 13.81 -20.38 3.29
CA TYR A 341 14.55 -20.60 2.04
C TYR A 341 14.49 -22.06 1.58
N ALA A 342 14.53 -23.02 2.51
CA ALA A 342 14.36 -24.44 2.17
C ALA A 342 12.98 -24.71 1.54
N ASN A 343 11.91 -24.10 2.07
CA ASN A 343 10.58 -24.18 1.47
C ASN A 343 10.51 -23.49 0.10
N ALA A 344 11.20 -22.36 -0.09
CA ALA A 344 11.31 -21.71 -1.39
C ALA A 344 12.00 -22.62 -2.42
N ILE A 345 13.08 -23.30 -2.03
CA ILE A 345 13.82 -24.25 -2.88
C ILE A 345 12.99 -25.50 -3.18
N ALA A 346 12.20 -25.99 -2.22
CA ALA A 346 11.29 -27.10 -2.45
C ALA A 346 10.21 -26.76 -3.48
N ALA A 347 9.72 -25.52 -3.48
CA ALA A 347 8.74 -25.02 -4.44
C ALA A 347 9.37 -24.67 -5.81
N ASP A 348 10.60 -24.15 -5.84
CA ASP A 348 11.37 -23.86 -7.04
C ASP A 348 12.87 -24.16 -6.82
N PRO A 349 13.35 -25.37 -7.20
CA PRO A 349 14.75 -25.75 -7.02
C PRO A 349 15.75 -24.89 -7.80
N ALA A 350 15.30 -24.14 -8.82
CA ALA A 350 16.13 -23.26 -9.63
C ALA A 350 16.20 -21.83 -9.07
N MET A 351 15.49 -21.53 -7.97
CA MET A 351 15.49 -20.21 -7.34
C MET A 351 16.84 -19.89 -6.68
N ALA A 352 17.78 -19.38 -7.48
CA ALA A 352 19.15 -19.07 -7.05
C ALA A 352 19.20 -18.18 -5.79
N ALA A 353 18.31 -17.18 -5.68
CA ALA A 353 18.24 -16.29 -4.52
C ALA A 353 17.95 -17.05 -3.21
N ALA A 354 17.13 -18.10 -3.25
CA ALA A 354 16.82 -18.90 -2.07
C ALA A 354 18.03 -19.75 -1.64
N HIS A 355 18.76 -20.35 -2.59
CA HIS A 355 20.03 -21.06 -2.28
C HIS A 355 21.06 -20.12 -1.65
N ARG A 356 21.16 -18.90 -2.17
CA ARG A 356 22.04 -17.86 -1.60
C ARG A 356 21.63 -17.51 -0.17
N GLY A 357 20.36 -17.20 0.05
CA GLY A 357 19.82 -16.85 1.36
C GLY A 357 20.01 -17.98 2.38
N LEU A 358 19.68 -19.22 1.99
CA LEU A 358 19.89 -20.43 2.79
C LEU A 358 21.34 -20.57 3.21
N GLY A 359 22.25 -20.48 2.24
CA GLY A 359 23.69 -20.62 2.48
C GLY A 359 24.22 -19.58 3.46
N LEU A 360 23.87 -18.31 3.27
CA LEU A 360 24.29 -17.22 4.16
C LEU A 360 23.72 -17.35 5.58
N SER A 361 22.47 -17.80 5.73
CA SER A 361 21.86 -18.05 7.03
C SER A 361 22.51 -19.24 7.74
N LEU A 362 22.76 -20.35 7.03
CA LEU A 362 23.35 -21.56 7.60
C LEU A 362 24.81 -21.38 8.03
N LEU A 363 25.60 -20.58 7.30
CA LEU A 363 26.97 -20.23 7.70
C LEU A 363 27.06 -19.50 9.04
N LYS A 364 26.00 -18.77 9.41
CA LYS A 364 25.91 -18.00 10.67
C LYS A 364 25.17 -18.76 11.77
N THR A 365 24.81 -20.00 11.52
CA THR A 365 24.21 -20.92 12.49
C THR A 365 25.07 -22.17 12.59
N ALA A 366 24.69 -23.16 13.41
CA ALA A 366 25.50 -24.35 13.68
C ALA A 366 25.57 -25.38 12.51
N ARG A 367 25.37 -24.95 11.24
CA ARG A 367 25.29 -25.81 10.05
C ARG A 367 26.15 -25.32 8.86
N PRO A 368 27.44 -25.00 9.06
CA PRO A 368 28.27 -24.36 8.03
C PRO A 368 28.51 -25.26 6.79
N ALA A 369 28.61 -26.58 6.96
CA ALA A 369 28.80 -27.51 5.84
C ALA A 369 27.65 -27.44 4.82
N GLU A 370 26.42 -27.45 5.33
CA GLU A 370 25.20 -27.31 4.51
C GLU A 370 25.09 -25.91 3.91
N GLY A 371 25.48 -24.88 4.66
CA GLY A 371 25.53 -23.51 4.16
C GLY A 371 26.45 -23.37 2.94
N ARG A 372 27.64 -23.96 3.00
CA ARG A 372 28.57 -23.97 1.85
C ARG A 372 28.02 -24.74 0.65
N ALA A 373 27.33 -25.86 0.88
CA ALA A 373 26.71 -26.62 -0.20
C ALA A 373 25.63 -25.80 -0.92
N ALA A 374 24.76 -25.11 -0.17
CA ALA A 374 23.76 -24.21 -0.75
C ALA A 374 24.39 -23.04 -1.53
N LEU A 375 25.48 -22.44 -1.03
CA LEU A 375 26.19 -21.38 -1.76
C LEU A 375 26.86 -21.88 -3.05
N ARG A 376 27.38 -23.12 -3.10
CA ARG A 376 27.87 -23.72 -4.35
C ARG A 376 26.73 -23.87 -5.36
N ARG A 377 25.57 -24.36 -4.91
CA ARG A 377 24.40 -24.50 -5.76
C ARG A 377 23.93 -23.14 -6.32
N TYR A 378 23.98 -22.10 -5.51
CA TYR A 378 23.73 -20.73 -5.98
C TYR A 378 24.68 -20.31 -7.11
N LEU A 379 25.98 -20.55 -6.96
CA LEU A 379 26.98 -20.20 -7.97
C LEU A 379 26.83 -21.03 -9.26
N GLU A 380 26.36 -22.28 -9.16
CA GLU A 380 26.01 -23.09 -10.34
C GLU A 380 24.80 -22.51 -11.09
N LEU A 381 23.78 -22.06 -10.36
CA LEU A 381 22.57 -21.49 -10.95
C LEU A 381 22.79 -20.07 -11.49
N LYS A 382 23.71 -19.31 -10.90
CA LYS A 382 23.98 -17.92 -11.27
C LYS A 382 25.48 -17.60 -11.22
N PRO A 383 26.28 -18.13 -12.16
CA PRO A 383 27.74 -17.95 -12.17
C PRO A 383 28.17 -16.49 -12.36
N ASP A 384 27.37 -15.70 -13.08
CA ASP A 384 27.66 -14.30 -13.41
C ASP A 384 27.07 -13.31 -12.38
N ALA A 385 26.69 -13.78 -11.18
CA ALA A 385 26.20 -12.89 -10.14
C ALA A 385 27.29 -11.87 -9.73
N SER A 386 26.89 -10.62 -9.48
CA SER A 386 27.83 -9.55 -9.11
C SER A 386 28.61 -9.84 -7.82
N ASP A 387 28.08 -10.68 -6.95
CA ASP A 387 28.70 -11.13 -5.71
C ASP A 387 29.29 -12.55 -5.78
N ALA A 388 29.36 -13.17 -6.97
CA ALA A 388 29.85 -14.53 -7.15
C ALA A 388 31.26 -14.74 -6.57
N ALA A 389 32.17 -13.77 -6.78
CA ALA A 389 33.53 -13.84 -6.23
C ALA A 389 33.54 -13.88 -4.70
N MET A 390 32.76 -13.00 -4.05
CA MET A 390 32.63 -12.94 -2.59
C MET A 390 32.01 -14.24 -2.05
N VAL A 391 30.91 -14.69 -2.67
CA VAL A 391 30.23 -15.92 -2.26
C VAL A 391 31.13 -17.14 -2.46
N GLY A 392 31.92 -17.18 -3.53
CA GLY A 392 32.91 -18.22 -3.79
C GLY A 392 33.92 -18.37 -2.65
N MET A 393 34.35 -17.26 -2.02
CA MET A 393 35.24 -17.33 -0.86
C MET A 393 34.59 -18.03 0.34
N LEU A 394 33.28 -17.83 0.54
CA LEU A 394 32.52 -18.42 1.64
C LEU A 394 32.30 -19.93 1.47
N THR A 395 32.43 -20.47 0.25
CA THR A 395 32.26 -21.92 -0.03
C THR A 395 33.45 -22.78 0.40
N ARG A 396 34.59 -22.16 0.74
CA ARG A 396 35.82 -22.83 1.15
C ARG A 396 35.75 -23.20 2.64
N ALA A 397 36.27 -24.38 2.99
CA ALA A 397 36.41 -24.80 4.38
C ALA A 397 37.52 -23.98 5.07
N THR A 398 37.27 -23.50 6.28
CA THR A 398 38.30 -22.90 7.15
C THR A 398 38.93 -23.97 8.04
N GLU A 399 40.19 -23.81 8.41
CA GLU A 399 40.99 -24.83 9.12
C GLU A 399 40.43 -25.27 10.49
N GLY A 400 39.45 -24.55 11.05
CA GLY A 400 38.79 -24.87 12.32
C GLY A 400 37.51 -25.74 12.25
N ASP A 401 37.12 -26.22 11.05
CA ASP A 401 35.89 -27.01 10.84
C ASP A 401 36.12 -28.53 10.74
N ARG A 402 37.34 -29.02 11.04
CA ARG A 402 37.67 -30.45 11.00
C ARG A 402 37.67 -31.08 12.38
#